data_AF-A0A2T2WM57-F1
#
_entry.id   AF-A0A2T2WM57-F1
#
_cell.length_a   1.000
_cell.length_b   1.000
_cell.length_c   1.000
_cell.angle_alpha   90.00
_cell.angle_beta   90.00
_cell.angle_gamma   90.00
#
_symmetry.space_group_name_H-M   'P 1'
#
loop_
_entity.id
_entity.type
_entity.pdbx_description
1 polymer ?
#
loop_
_entity_poly.entity_id
_entity_poly.type
_entity_poly.pdbx_seq_one_letter_code
_entity_poly.pdbx_strand_id
1 'polypeptide(L)' 'MDGKAMVKYLQERGWVVDRIHGSHYIMVKAGRRPIPVPVHGSRDLPRGLVRGIMREAKEE' A
#
# COMPACT_ATOMS: atom_id res chain seq x y z
N MET A 1 9.27 6.59 -4.83
CA MET A 1 8.66 5.55 -3.98
C MET A 1 7.97 4.56 -4.90
N ASP A 2 8.53 3.37 -4.99
CA ASP A 2 7.94 2.26 -5.73
C ASP A 2 6.89 1.52 -4.90
N GLY A 3 6.21 0.55 -5.52
CA GLY A 3 5.18 -0.23 -4.86
C GLY A 3 5.72 -1.09 -3.70
N LYS A 4 6.94 -1.62 -3.81
CA LYS A 4 7.54 -2.45 -2.75
C LYS A 4 7.83 -1.61 -1.50
N ALA A 5 8.37 -0.42 -1.69
CA ALA A 5 8.62 0.54 -0.63
C ALA A 5 7.31 0.98 0.05
N MET A 6 6.23 1.16 -0.73
CA MET A 6 4.92 1.48 -0.16
C MET A 6 4.36 0.32 0.69
N VAL A 7 4.44 -0.91 0.21
CA VAL A 7 4.02 -2.10 1.00
C VAL A 7 4.79 -2.17 2.30
N LYS A 8 6.13 -2.02 2.26
CA LYS A 8 6.97 -2.02 3.46
C LYS A 8 6.59 -0.90 4.45
N TYR A 9 6.39 0.32 3.94
CA TYR A 9 5.97 1.47 4.74
C TYR A 9 4.64 1.22 5.47
N LEU A 10 3.68 0.55 4.81
CA LEU A 10 2.41 0.18 5.41
C LEU A 10 2.58 -0.95 6.44
N GLN A 11 3.44 -1.94 6.16
CA GLN A 11 3.75 -3.02 7.11
C GLN A 11 4.35 -2.50 8.42
N GLU A 12 5.25 -1.52 8.34
CA GLU A 12 5.80 -0.83 9.52
C GLU A 12 4.74 -0.11 10.37
N ARG A 13 3.54 0.13 9.82
CA ARG A 13 2.38 0.73 10.50
C ARG A 13 1.32 -0.30 10.88
N GLY A 14 1.67 -1.58 10.87
CA GLY A 14 0.79 -2.67 11.29
C GLY A 14 -0.26 -3.06 10.24
N TRP A 15 -0.06 -2.68 8.98
CA TRP A 15 -0.82 -3.28 7.87
C TRP A 15 -0.20 -4.63 7.51
N VAL A 16 -1.02 -5.58 7.07
CA VAL A 16 -0.56 -6.88 6.59
C VAL A 16 -1.04 -7.13 5.17
N VAL A 17 -0.30 -7.93 4.41
CA VAL A 17 -0.73 -8.37 3.08
C VAL A 17 -1.76 -9.48 3.27
N ASP A 18 -3.00 -9.25 2.85
CA ASP A 18 -4.06 -10.26 2.85
C ASP A 18 -3.90 -11.20 1.66
N ARG A 19 -3.79 -10.63 0.46
CA ARG A 19 -3.66 -11.37 -0.79
C ARG A 19 -2.95 -10.56 -1.86
N ILE A 20 -2.45 -11.26 -2.87
CA ILE A 20 -1.80 -10.69 -4.04
C ILE A 20 -2.53 -11.19 -5.28
N HIS A 21 -2.94 -10.27 -6.15
CA HIS A 21 -3.52 -10.59 -7.46
C HIS A 21 -2.73 -9.87 -8.55
N GLY A 22 -1.95 -10.64 -9.32
CA GLY A 22 -0.98 -10.07 -10.26
C GLY A 22 0.04 -9.19 -9.53
N SER A 23 0.12 -7.92 -9.89
CA SER A 23 0.98 -6.93 -9.24
C SER A 23 0.32 -6.19 -8.08
N HIS A 24 -0.96 -6.45 -7.77
CA HIS A 24 -1.68 -5.70 -6.74
C HIS A 24 -1.63 -6.43 -5.40
N TYR A 25 -1.05 -5.77 -4.40
CA TYR A 25 -0.96 -6.23 -3.02
C TYR A 25 -2.12 -5.61 -2.24
N ILE A 26 -2.98 -6.44 -1.66
CA ILE A 26 -4.10 -5.96 -0.86
C ILE A 26 -3.65 -5.87 0.59
N MET A 27 -3.50 -4.65 1.10
CA MET A 27 -3.09 -4.37 2.47
C MET A 27 -4.33 -4.26 3.36
N VAL A 28 -4.34 -4.94 4.51
CA VAL A 28 -5.42 -4.88 5.49
C VAL A 28 -4.90 -4.52 6.88
N LYS A 29 -5.76 -3.88 7.68
CA LYS A 29 -5.52 -3.58 9.09
C LYS A 29 -6.86 -3.62 9.81
N ALA A 30 -6.89 -4.16 11.03
CA ALA A 30 -8.13 -4.26 11.81
C ALA A 30 -8.81 -2.89 11.95
N GLY A 31 -10.12 -2.84 11.70
CA GLY A 31 -10.90 -1.60 11.76
C GLY A 31 -10.65 -0.60 10.62
N ARG A 32 -9.86 -0.97 9.59
CA ARG A 32 -9.57 -0.11 8.43
C ARG A 32 -10.01 -0.77 7.13
N ARG A 33 -10.35 0.05 6.13
CA ARG A 33 -10.65 -0.45 4.78
C ARG A 33 -9.38 -1.00 4.12
N PRO A 34 -9.46 -2.09 3.35
CA PRO A 34 -8.32 -2.61 2.59
C PRO A 34 -7.77 -1.57 1.60
N ILE A 35 -6.45 -1.51 1.45
CA ILE A 35 -5.77 -0.61 0.51
C ILE A 35 -5.04 -1.44 -0.55
N PRO A 36 -5.42 -1.34 -1.84
CA PRO A 36 -4.66 -1.97 -2.93
C PRO A 36 -3.41 -1.16 -3.26
N VAL A 37 -2.25 -1.82 -3.31
CA VAL A 37 -0.97 -1.23 -3.70
C VAL A 37 -0.45 -1.92 -4.96
N PRO A 38 -0.33 -1.23 -6.11
CA PRO A 38 0.29 -1.81 -7.29
C PRO A 38 1.82 -1.90 -7.10
N VAL A 39 2.41 -3.02 -7.50
CA VAL A 39 3.85 -3.30 -7.37
C VAL A 39 4.42 -3.70 -8.72
N HIS A 40 4.85 -2.69 -9.49
CA HIS A 40 5.49 -2.87 -10.81
C HIS A 40 7.02 -2.80 -10.73
N GLY A 41 7.65 -3.86 -10.23
CA GLY A 41 9.12 -3.97 -10.18
C GLY A 41 9.78 -2.77 -9.49
N SER A 42 10.69 -2.09 -10.21
CA SER A 42 11.46 -0.93 -9.73
C SER A 42 10.91 0.42 -10.17
N ARG A 43 9.76 0.45 -10.87
CA ARG A 43 9.17 1.71 -11.33
C ARG A 43 8.50 2.42 -10.15
N ASP A 44 8.61 3.75 -10.13
CA ASP A 44 7.97 4.58 -9.11
C ASP A 44 6.46 4.69 -9.31
N LEU A 45 5.72 4.75 -8.20
CA LEU A 45 4.29 5.03 -8.21
C LEU A 45 4.04 6.50 -8.60
N PRO A 46 2.95 6.80 -9.35
CA PRO A 46 2.54 8.17 -9.58
C PRO A 46 2.34 8.91 -8.25
N ARG A 47 2.82 10.16 -8.17
CA ARG A 47 2.77 10.99 -6.95
C ARG A 47 1.36 11.11 -6.36
N GLY A 48 0.33 11.19 -7.22
CA GLY A 48 -1.07 11.25 -6.79
C GLY A 48 -1.51 9.96 -6.09
N LEU A 49 -1.10 8.81 -6.59
CA LEU A 49 -1.40 7.50 -6.00
C LEU A 49 -0.72 7.34 -4.64
N VAL A 50 0.57 7.70 -4.55
CA VAL A 50 1.31 7.71 -3.27
C VAL A 50 0.56 8.54 -2.22
N ARG A 51 0.15 9.76 -2.58
CA ARG A 51 -0.60 10.65 -1.68
C ARG A 51 -1.97 10.09 -1.29
N GLY A 52 -2.68 9.46 -2.22
CA GLY A 52 -3.97 8.81 -1.96
C GLY A 52 -3.83 7.70 -0.93
N ILE A 53 -2.90 6.77 -1.18
CA ILE A 53 -2.59 5.66 -0.28
C ILE A 53 -2.19 6.17 1.10
N MET A 54 -1.29 7.16 1.17
CA MET A 54 -0.87 7.73 2.46
C MET A 54 -2.02 8.36 3.23
N ARG A 55 -2.95 9.04 2.55
CA ARG A 55 -4.14 9.63 3.19
C ARG A 55 -5.08 8.55 3.71
N GLU A 56 -5.30 7.47 2.96
CA GLU A 56 -6.12 6.34 3.41
C GLU A 56 -5.48 5.57 4.56
N ALA A 57 -4.14 5.51 4.58
CA ALA A 57 -3.36 4.87 5.62
C ALA A 57 -3.15 5.74 6.88
N LYS A 58 -3.48 7.04 6.84
CA LYS A 58 -3.33 7.93 8.00
C LYS A 58 -4.29 7.52 9.12
N GLU A 59 -3.73 7.27 10.29
CA GLU A 59 -4.48 7.23 11.54
C GLU A 59 -4.81 8.67 11.96
N GLU A 60 -6.01 8.89 12.49
CA GLU A 60 -6.40 10.18 13.11
C GLU A 60 -5.76 10.28 14.50
#